data_AF-A0A1C6ECJ9-F1
#
_entry.id   AF-A0A1C6ECJ9-F1
#
_cell.length_a   1.000
_cell.length_b   1.000
_cell.length_c   1.000
_cell.angle_alpha   90.00
_cell.angle_beta   90.00
_cell.angle_gamma   90.00
#
_symmetry.space_group_name_H-M   'P 1'
#
loop_
_entity.id
_entity.type
_entity.pdbx_description
1 polymer ?
#
loop_
_entity_poly.entity_id
_entity_poly.type
_entity_poly.pdbx_seq_one_letter_code
_entity_poly.pdbx_strand_id
1 'polypeptide(L)'
;MLRFCLNGKPILLNGLLDQGYWPQGLYTPPSDAAVERELSEVKALGFNLLRKHAKIEPQRWYYHCDRLGLVVWQDMVNGGSRYNLWFVTYLTNVLQPALQRRLGPV
;
A
#
# COMPACT_ATOMS: atom_id res chain seq x y z
N MET A 1 -0.98 -0.58 -29.49
CA MET A 1 -0.05 -0.83 -28.37
C MET A 1 -0.53 -0.01 -27.18
N LEU A 2 -1.08 -0.65 -26.14
CA LEU A 2 -1.54 0.05 -24.93
C LEU A 2 -0.32 0.45 -24.09
N ARG A 3 -0.31 1.68 -23.56
CA ARG A 3 0.74 2.21 -22.68
C ARG A 3 0.09 2.81 -21.44
N PHE A 4 0.76 2.71 -20.30
CA PHE A 4 0.35 3.45 -19.11
C PHE A 4 0.60 4.95 -19.34
N CYS A 5 -0.39 5.75 -18.97
CA CYS A 5 -0.32 7.20 -19.02
C CYS A 5 -0.70 7.77 -17.66
N LEU A 6 0.04 8.78 -17.19
CA LEU A 6 -0.29 9.56 -16.01
C LEU A 6 -0.52 11.01 -16.46
N ASN A 7 -1.69 11.56 -16.17
CA ASN A 7 -2.09 12.90 -16.61
C ASN A 7 -1.91 13.11 -18.13
N GLY A 8 -2.32 12.12 -18.93
CA GLY A 8 -2.25 12.15 -20.40
C GLY A 8 -0.84 11.93 -20.99
N LYS A 9 0.21 11.83 -20.16
CA LYS A 9 1.58 11.61 -20.61
C LYS A 9 1.98 10.14 -20.42
N PRO A 10 2.60 9.48 -21.41
CA PRO A 10 3.12 8.12 -21.23
C PRO A 10 4.10 8.05 -20.05
N ILE A 11 3.98 7.03 -19.23
CA ILE A 11 4.88 6.77 -18.10
C ILE A 11 5.36 5.32 -18.13
N LEU A 12 6.66 5.12 -17.93
CA LEU A 12 7.20 3.81 -17.60
C LEU A 12 7.00 3.57 -16.11
N LEU A 13 6.24 2.55 -15.76
CA LEU A 13 6.08 2.10 -14.37
C LEU A 13 7.35 1.34 -13.96
N ASN A 14 8.32 2.07 -13.41
CA ASN A 14 9.56 1.51 -12.89
C ASN A 14 9.43 1.37 -11.38
N GLY A 15 9.15 0.16 -10.92
CA GLY A 15 8.78 -0.05 -9.52
C GLY A 15 9.38 -1.27 -8.85
N LEU A 16 9.26 -1.27 -7.53
CA LEU A 16 9.74 -2.32 -6.64
C LEU A 16 8.55 -3.06 -5.99
N LEU A 17 8.79 -4.32 -5.62
CA LEU A 17 7.91 -5.05 -4.73
C LEU A 17 8.23 -4.68 -3.29
N ASP A 18 7.23 -4.18 -2.57
CA ASP A 18 7.34 -3.82 -1.16
C ASP A 18 6.57 -4.84 -0.31
N GLN A 19 7.29 -5.64 0.47
CA GLN A 19 6.71 -6.62 1.40
C GLN A 19 6.37 -6.02 2.77
N GLY A 20 6.93 -4.85 3.11
CA GLY A 20 6.70 -4.19 4.39
C GLY A 20 7.21 -4.97 5.59
N TYR A 21 8.36 -5.64 5.45
CA TYR A 21 9.04 -6.36 6.53
C TYR A 21 10.10 -5.51 7.22
N TRP A 22 10.05 -5.50 8.55
CA TRP A 22 10.93 -4.78 9.44
C TRP A 22 11.66 -5.76 10.36
N PRO A 23 12.96 -5.58 10.64
CA PRO A 23 13.74 -6.55 11.40
C PRO A 23 13.20 -6.87 12.79
N GLN A 24 12.68 -5.87 13.52
CA GLN A 24 12.16 -6.06 14.88
C GLN A 24 10.64 -6.29 14.91
N GLY A 25 9.90 -5.53 14.11
CA GLY A 25 8.43 -5.50 14.15
C GLY A 25 7.74 -6.44 13.17
N LEU A 26 8.50 -7.15 12.31
CA LEU A 26 8.02 -7.89 11.15
C LEU A 26 7.11 -7.01 10.29
N TYR A 27 5.81 -6.96 10.54
CA TYR A 27 4.88 -6.12 9.78
C TYR A 27 4.75 -4.69 10.29
N THR A 28 5.31 -4.37 11.46
CA THR A 28 5.15 -3.05 12.08
C THR A 28 6.42 -2.22 11.90
N PRO A 29 6.35 -1.04 11.26
CA PRO A 29 7.49 -0.15 11.17
C PRO A 29 7.90 0.35 12.56
N PRO A 30 9.20 0.59 12.82
CA PRO A 30 9.68 1.04 14.12
C PRO A 30 9.30 2.50 14.43
N SER A 31 9.09 3.34 13.40
CA SER A 31 8.61 4.72 13.52
C SER A 31 8.13 5.26 12.18
N ASP A 32 7.39 6.38 12.20
CA ASP A 32 6.96 7.10 10.99
C ASP A 32 8.17 7.60 10.17
N ALA A 33 9.22 8.10 10.84
CA ALA A 33 10.45 8.53 10.19
C ALA A 33 11.19 7.39 9.47
N ALA A 34 11.09 6.15 9.97
CA ALA A 34 11.66 5.00 9.28
C ALA A 34 10.94 4.71 7.95
N VAL A 35 9.61 4.87 7.94
CA VAL A 35 8.80 4.74 6.71
C VAL A 35 9.14 5.86 5.72
N GLU A 36 9.18 7.12 6.18
CA GLU A 36 9.55 8.25 5.33
C GLU A 36 10.93 8.05 4.71
N ARG A 37 11.93 7.63 5.51
CA ARG A 37 13.28 7.36 5.03
C ARG A 37 13.29 6.29 3.94
N GLU A 38 12.68 5.13 4.17
CA GLU A 38 12.61 4.03 3.19
C GLU A 38 11.98 4.50 1.87
N LEU A 39 10.85 5.20 1.93
CA LEU A 39 10.17 5.70 0.72
C LEU A 39 10.97 6.80 0.01
N SER A 40 11.66 7.66 0.75
CA SER A 40 12.55 8.68 0.18
C SER A 40 13.74 8.06 -0.55
N GLU A 41 14.30 6.97 -0.04
CA GLU A 41 15.39 6.22 -0.68
C GLU A 41 14.91 5.58 -1.99
N VAL A 42 13.72 4.96 -2.00
CA VAL A 42 13.09 4.43 -3.22
C VAL A 42 12.99 5.52 -4.30
N LYS A 43 12.53 6.71 -3.91
CA LYS A 43 12.42 7.85 -4.82
C LYS A 43 13.79 8.32 -5.31
N ALA A 44 14.77 8.43 -4.42
CA ALA A 44 16.13 8.87 -4.74
C ALA A 44 16.84 7.91 -5.70
N LEU A 45 16.53 6.62 -5.63
CA LEU A 45 17.02 5.59 -6.56
C LEU A 45 16.34 5.65 -7.95
N GLY A 46 15.37 6.55 -8.15
CA GLY A 46 14.72 6.76 -9.45
C GLY A 46 13.51 5.87 -9.73
N PHE A 47 13.02 5.14 -8.73
CA PHE A 47 11.77 4.40 -8.86
C PHE A 47 10.56 5.33 -8.72
N ASN A 48 9.50 4.99 -9.43
CA ASN A 48 8.25 5.78 -9.43
C ASN A 48 7.02 4.97 -9.02
N LEU A 49 7.17 3.66 -8.80
CA LEU A 49 6.08 2.79 -8.37
C LEU A 49 6.52 1.87 -7.22
N LEU A 50 5.63 1.67 -6.26
CA LEU A 50 5.73 0.61 -5.26
C LEU A 50 4.52 -0.29 -5.36
N ARG A 51 4.77 -1.59 -5.51
CA ARG A 51 3.74 -2.62 -5.40
C ARG A 51 3.74 -3.19 -4.00
N LYS A 52 2.73 -2.84 -3.21
CA LYS A 52 2.56 -3.37 -1.85
C LYS A 52 2.04 -4.79 -1.94
N HIS A 53 2.82 -5.73 -1.41
CA HIS A 53 2.54 -7.16 -1.52
C HIS A 53 1.56 -7.63 -0.46
N ALA A 54 0.36 -8.04 -0.90
CA ALA A 54 -0.65 -8.78 -0.13
C ALA A 54 -0.90 -8.27 1.32
N LYS A 55 -0.72 -6.97 1.56
CA LYS A 55 -0.77 -6.32 2.87
C LYS A 55 -1.36 -4.93 2.73
N ILE A 56 -2.12 -4.48 3.73
CA ILE A 56 -2.55 -3.08 3.84
C ILE A 56 -1.64 -2.39 4.85
N GLU A 57 -1.07 -1.25 4.48
CA GLU A 57 -0.24 -0.45 5.38
C GLU A 57 -1.09 0.56 6.18
N PRO A 58 -0.55 1.13 7.27
CA PRO A 58 -1.17 2.27 7.92
C PRO A 58 -1.34 3.46 6.96
N GLN A 59 -2.36 4.31 7.18
CA GLN A 59 -2.63 5.49 6.34
C GLN A 59 -1.40 6.39 6.14
N ARG A 60 -0.52 6.48 7.15
CA ARG A 60 0.73 7.25 7.08
C ARG A 60 1.65 6.82 5.94
N TRP A 61 1.72 5.52 5.63
CA TRP A 61 2.53 5.03 4.51
C TRP A 61 2.02 5.58 3.18
N TYR A 62 0.70 5.57 2.95
CA TYR A 62 0.10 6.15 1.73
C TYR A 62 0.30 7.66 1.67
N TYR A 63 0.16 8.36 2.81
CA TYR A 63 0.43 9.80 2.90
C TYR A 63 1.85 10.16 2.44
N HIS A 64 2.86 9.40 2.87
CA HIS A 64 4.24 9.62 2.43
C HIS A 64 4.43 9.32 0.95
N CYS A 65 3.81 8.25 0.43
CA CYS A 65 3.81 7.95 -1.01
C CYS A 65 3.21 9.10 -1.84
N ASP A 66 2.08 9.66 -1.41
CA ASP A 66 1.42 10.79 -2.06
C ASP A 66 2.33 12.02 -2.07
N ARG A 67 2.96 12.35 -0.94
CA ARG A 67 3.89 13.48 -0.83
C ARG A 67 5.12 13.36 -1.71
N LEU A 68 5.64 12.15 -1.88
CA LEU A 68 6.83 11.86 -2.69
C LEU A 68 6.51 11.65 -4.17
N GLY A 69 5.22 11.58 -4.53
CA GLY A 69 4.76 11.30 -5.89
C GLY A 69 5.19 9.90 -6.33
N LEU A 70 4.93 8.89 -5.49
CA LEU A 70 5.10 7.47 -5.81
C LEU A 70 3.75 6.88 -6.19
N VAL A 71 3.71 6.16 -7.32
CA VAL A 71 2.53 5.38 -7.72
C VAL A 71 2.43 4.16 -6.81
N VAL A 72 1.27 3.95 -6.20
CA VAL A 72 1.01 2.76 -5.38
C VAL A 72 0.21 1.75 -6.17
N TRP A 73 0.76 0.54 -6.32
CA TRP A 73 0.00 -0.64 -6.71
C TRP A 73 -0.33 -1.43 -5.46
N GLN A 74 -1.58 -1.37 -5.02
CA GLN A 74 -2.04 -2.08 -3.84
C GLN A 74 -2.60 -3.46 -4.22
N ASP A 75 -1.94 -4.53 -3.78
CA ASP A 75 -2.50 -5.87 -3.88
C ASP A 75 -3.64 -6.08 -2.86
N MET A 76 -4.53 -7.03 -3.14
CA MET A 76 -5.45 -7.55 -2.12
C MET A 76 -4.70 -8.49 -1.15
N VAL A 77 -5.07 -8.48 0.13
CA VAL A 77 -4.51 -9.39 1.13
C VAL A 77 -4.86 -10.83 0.80
N ASN A 78 -3.85 -11.68 0.55
CA ASN A 78 -4.02 -13.09 0.18
C ASN A 78 -2.96 -13.97 0.86
N GLY A 79 -3.38 -15.10 1.45
CA GLY A 79 -2.50 -16.08 2.10
C GLY A 79 -2.17 -17.34 1.27
N GLY A 80 -2.56 -17.40 -0.01
CA GLY A 80 -2.28 -18.50 -0.94
C GLY A 80 -3.36 -19.59 -1.01
N SER A 81 -4.40 -19.54 -0.16
CA SER A 81 -5.52 -20.49 -0.17
C SER A 81 -6.81 -19.85 -0.68
N ARG A 82 -7.84 -20.68 -0.91
CA ARG A 82 -9.17 -20.18 -1.28
C ARG A 82 -9.73 -19.29 -0.16
N TYR A 83 -10.23 -18.10 -0.52
CA TYR A 83 -10.85 -17.21 0.46
C TYR A 83 -12.14 -17.80 1.02
N ASN A 84 -12.32 -17.70 2.33
CA ASN A 84 -13.63 -17.82 2.94
C ASN A 84 -14.38 -16.50 2.72
N LEU A 85 -15.16 -16.44 1.63
CA LEU A 85 -15.84 -15.21 1.19
C LEU A 85 -16.78 -14.62 2.24
N TRP A 86 -17.41 -15.45 3.07
CA TRP A 86 -18.25 -14.98 4.19
C TRP A 86 -17.47 -14.11 5.15
N PHE A 87 -16.27 -14.55 5.53
CA PHE A 87 -15.43 -13.81 6.46
C PHE A 87 -14.67 -12.67 5.77
N VAL A 88 -14.01 -12.94 4.65
CA VAL A 88 -13.07 -12.00 4.01
C VAL A 88 -13.81 -10.91 3.25
N THR A 89 -14.92 -11.24 2.58
CA THR A 89 -15.65 -10.31 1.69
C THR A 89 -16.90 -9.78 2.36
N TYR A 90 -17.84 -10.64 2.73
CA TYR A 90 -19.18 -10.18 3.14
C TYR A 90 -19.16 -9.53 4.53
N LEU A 91 -18.57 -10.19 5.53
CA LEU A 91 -18.51 -9.68 6.89
C LEU A 91 -17.74 -8.35 6.96
N THR A 92 -16.55 -8.29 6.34
CA THR A 92 -15.70 -7.10 6.34
C THR A 92 -16.38 -5.91 5.66
N ASN A 93 -16.97 -6.11 4.48
CA ASN A 93 -17.62 -5.01 3.75
C ASN A 93 -18.92 -4.53 4.40
N VAL A 94 -19.59 -5.36 5.21
CA VAL A 94 -20.79 -4.93 5.96
C VAL A 94 -20.40 -4.25 7.28
N LEU A 95 -19.48 -4.84 8.04
CA LEU A 95 -19.13 -4.36 9.38
C LEU A 95 -18.14 -3.19 9.37
N GLN A 96 -17.11 -3.22 8.52
CA GLN A 96 -16.03 -2.23 8.58
C GLN A 96 -16.53 -0.79 8.26
N PRO A 97 -17.40 -0.57 7.25
CA PRO A 97 -18.00 0.74 7.02
C PRO A 97 -18.94 1.16 8.16
N ALA A 98 -19.65 0.22 8.77
CA ALA A 98 -20.51 0.50 9.92
C ALA A 98 -19.70 0.91 11.16
N LEU A 99 -18.52 0.31 11.36
CA LEU A 99 -17.60 0.63 12.44
C LEU A 99 -16.91 1.99 12.22
N GLN A 100 -16.41 2.25 11.01
CA GLN A 100 -15.77 3.53 10.64
C GLN A 100 -16.74 4.71 10.74
N ARG A 101 -18.03 4.51 10.43
CA ARG A 101 -19.07 5.53 10.64
C ARG A 101 -19.31 5.88 12.12
N ARG A 102 -19.01 4.96 13.04
CA ARG A 102 -19.19 5.17 14.48
C ARG A 102 -17.95 5.75 15.18
N LEU A 103 -16.75 5.42 14.70
CA LEU A 103 -15.49 5.75 15.37
C LEU A 103 -14.67 6.85 14.68
N GLY A 104 -15.04 7.25 13.45
CA GLY A 104 -14.24 8.14 12.60
C GLY A 104 -13.09 7.41 11.89
N PRO A 105 -12.43 8.05 10.91
CA PRO A 105 -11.26 7.47 10.26
C PRO A 105 -10.11 7.34 11.27
N VAL A 106 -9.50 6.14 11.34
CA VAL A 106 -8.33 5.83 12.19
C VAL A 106 -7.04 6.02 11.40
#